data_AF-A0A3P8KRU8-F1
#
_entry.id   AF-A0A3P8KRU8-F1
#
_cell.length_a   1.000
_cell.length_b   1.000
_cell.length_c   1.000
_cell.angle_alpha   90.00
_cell.angle_beta   90.00
_cell.angle_gamma   90.00
#
_symmetry.space_group_name_H-M   'P 1'
#
loop_
_entity.id
_entity.type
_entity.pdbx_description
1 polymer ?
#
loop_
_entity_poly.entity_id
_entity_poly.type
_entity_poly.pdbx_seq_one_letter_code
_entity_poly.pdbx_strand_id
1 'polypeptide(L)'
;MTDRAACCQALTGCYADLVILCAGTCEYLENGVVNADLVERVMTTNFLGPVNCLAALEPQLASGNRVVLVSSMAHWLHFPRAEAYGASKAALTWFG
;
A
#
# COMPACT_ATOMS: atom_id res chain seq x y z
N MET A 1 -0.09 7.04 -3.99
CA MET A 1 -1.06 8.13 -4.18
C MET A 1 -2.24 7.84 -3.28
N THR A 2 -2.54 8.72 -2.32
CA THR A 2 -3.57 8.50 -1.29
C THR A 2 -4.96 8.98 -1.72
N ASP A 3 -5.02 9.82 -2.74
CA ASP A 3 -6.24 10.29 -3.40
C ASP A 3 -6.60 9.38 -4.59
N ARG A 4 -7.80 8.78 -4.53
CA ARG A 4 -8.30 7.88 -5.57
C ARG A 4 -8.53 8.57 -6.91
N ALA A 5 -9.09 9.78 -6.92
CA ALA A 5 -9.35 10.51 -8.16
C ALA A 5 -8.04 10.90 -8.84
N ALA A 6 -7.05 11.32 -8.05
CA ALA A 6 -5.71 11.56 -8.56
C ALA A 6 -5.10 10.29 -9.17
N CYS A 7 -5.22 9.13 -8.51
CA CYS A 7 -4.72 7.85 -9.05
C CYS A 7 -5.30 7.57 -10.44
N CYS A 8 -6.63 7.67 -10.55
CA CYS A 8 -7.33 7.45 -11.81
C CYS A 8 -6.82 8.42 -12.89
N GLN A 9 -6.73 9.71 -12.58
CA GLN A 9 -6.25 10.70 -13.53
C GLN A 9 -4.82 10.42 -14.00
N ALA A 10 -3.93 10.05 -13.08
CA ALA A 10 -2.51 9.83 -13.39
C ALA A 10 -2.23 8.53 -14.14
N LEU A 11 -3.05 7.50 -13.93
CA LEU A 11 -2.81 6.14 -14.45
C LEU A 11 -3.71 5.76 -15.62
N THR A 12 -4.70 6.58 -15.97
CA THR A 12 -5.53 6.36 -17.17
C THR A 12 -4.68 6.47 -18.44
N GLY A 13 -4.77 5.48 -19.32
CA GLY A 13 -3.96 5.37 -20.54
C GLY A 13 -2.57 4.78 -20.32
N CYS A 14 -2.22 4.36 -19.10
CA CYS A 14 -0.96 3.67 -18.81
C CYS A 14 -1.09 2.16 -19.05
N TYR A 15 -0.30 1.65 -19.99
CA TYR A 15 -0.17 0.22 -20.27
C TYR A 15 1.21 -0.28 -19.86
N ALA A 16 1.25 -1.39 -19.13
CA ALA A 16 2.49 -2.00 -18.67
C ALA A 16 2.35 -3.52 -18.51
N ASP A 17 3.38 -4.27 -18.91
CA ASP A 17 3.47 -5.72 -18.69
C ASP A 17 3.76 -6.07 -17.22
N LEU A 18 4.40 -5.14 -16.50
CA LEU A 18 4.74 -5.28 -15.09
C LEU A 18 4.49 -3.96 -14.36
N VAL A 19 3.63 -4.02 -13.35
CA VAL A 19 3.34 -2.92 -12.43
C VAL A 19 3.93 -3.25 -11.07
N ILE A 20 4.75 -2.35 -10.51
CA ILE A 20 5.33 -2.51 -9.17
C ILE A 20 4.80 -1.40 -8.26
N LEU A 21 3.90 -1.76 -7.35
CA LEU A 21 3.33 -0.84 -6.37
C LEU A 21 4.17 -0.89 -5.09
N CYS A 22 5.21 -0.04 -5.07
CA CYS A 22 6.24 -0.02 -4.02
C CYS A 22 6.12 1.14 -3.02
N ALA A 23 5.25 2.11 -3.27
CA ALA A 23 5.09 3.27 -2.38
C ALA A 23 4.66 2.82 -0.97
N GLY A 24 5.38 3.31 0.04
CA GLY A 24 5.05 3.08 1.44
C GLY A 24 5.94 3.88 2.39
N THR A 25 5.43 4.11 3.59
CA THR A 25 6.10 4.81 4.69
C THR A 25 6.19 3.92 5.91
N CYS A 26 7.15 4.18 6.78
CA CYS A 26 7.29 3.54 8.08
C CYS A 26 7.34 4.63 9.15
N GLU A 27 6.34 4.65 10.02
CA GLU A 27 6.30 5.54 11.18
C GLU A 27 6.25 4.69 12.45
N TYR A 28 6.81 5.21 13.54
CA TYR A 28 6.94 4.49 14.80
C TYR A 28 6.06 5.12 15.88
N LEU A 29 5.35 4.30 16.65
CA LEU A 29 4.70 4.73 17.88
C LEU A 29 5.75 5.02 18.96
N GLU A 30 5.50 6.05 19.76
CA GLU A 30 6.41 6.47 20.82
C GLU A 30 5.80 6.17 22.19
N ASN A 31 6.64 5.75 23.14
CA ASN A 31 6.28 5.56 24.55
C ASN A 31 5.09 4.60 24.79
N GLY A 32 4.80 3.70 23.86
CA GLY A 32 3.64 2.79 23.95
C GLY A 32 2.28 3.50 23.84
N VAL A 33 2.26 4.74 23.36
CA VAL A 33 1.03 5.53 23.19
C VAL A 33 0.48 5.32 21.78
N VAL A 34 -0.80 4.97 21.70
CA VAL A 34 -1.51 4.85 20.42
C VAL A 34 -1.70 6.23 19.81
N ASN A 35 -1.31 6.38 18.54
CA ASN A 35 -1.53 7.59 17.75
C ASN A 35 -2.39 7.25 16.53
N ALA A 36 -3.67 7.65 16.56
CA ALA A 36 -4.62 7.34 15.50
C ALA A 36 -4.24 8.00 14.16
N ASP A 37 -3.82 9.27 14.17
CA ASP A 37 -3.45 9.99 12.95
C ASP A 37 -2.25 9.34 12.25
N LEU A 38 -1.28 8.84 13.02
CA LEU A 38 -0.14 8.08 12.48
C LEU A 38 -0.61 6.78 11.84
N VAL A 39 -1.47 6.02 12.53
CA VAL A 39 -2.02 4.77 12.00
C VAL A 39 -2.79 5.03 10.71
N GLU A 40 -3.64 6.07 10.68
CA GLU A 40 -4.41 6.44 9.50
C GLU A 40 -3.50 6.80 8.32
N ARG A 41 -2.48 7.64 8.52
CA ARG A 41 -1.54 8.02 7.45
C ARG A 41 -0.78 6.82 6.88
N VAL A 42 -0.28 5.95 7.76
CA VAL A 42 0.45 4.74 7.35
C VAL A 42 -0.46 3.80 6.58
N MET A 43 -1.66 3.52 7.08
CA MET A 43 -2.64 2.66 6.38
C MET A 43 -3.08 3.25 5.04
N THR A 44 -3.32 4.57 5.00
CA THR A 44 -3.70 5.27 3.78
C THR A 44 -2.62 5.18 2.72
N THR A 45 -1.36 5.32 3.12
CA THR A 45 -0.23 5.28 2.17
C THR A 45 0.09 3.84 1.75
N ASN A 46 0.21 2.92 2.70
CA ASN A 46 0.78 1.59 2.48
C ASN A 46 -0.23 0.56 2.00
N PHE A 47 -1.51 0.74 2.32
CA PHE A 47 -2.57 -0.19 1.94
C PHE A 47 -3.51 0.45 0.93
N LEU A 48 -4.19 1.55 1.30
CA LEU A 48 -5.14 2.19 0.39
C LEU A 48 -4.47 2.75 -0.86
N GLY A 49 -3.23 3.24 -0.76
CA GLY A 49 -2.45 3.73 -1.90
C GLY A 49 -2.32 2.70 -3.02
N PRO A 50 -1.72 1.52 -2.77
CA PRO A 50 -1.68 0.42 -3.74
C PRO A 50 -3.07 -0.02 -4.24
N VAL A 51 -4.07 -0.11 -3.36
CA VAL A 51 -5.45 -0.47 -3.75
C VAL A 51 -6.02 0.54 -4.76
N ASN A 52 -5.85 1.83 -4.50
CA ASN A 52 -6.31 2.90 -5.39
C ASN A 52 -5.58 2.86 -6.74
N CYS A 53 -4.26 2.63 -6.75
CA CYS A 53 -3.50 2.49 -7.99
C CYS A 53 -3.95 1.25 -8.78
N LEU A 54 -4.17 0.12 -8.11
CA LEU A 54 -4.62 -1.11 -8.76
C LEU A 54 -6.00 -0.92 -9.38
N ALA A 55 -6.95 -0.33 -8.66
CA ALA A 55 -8.29 -0.05 -9.18
C ALA A 55 -8.28 0.87 -10.43
N ALA A 56 -7.33 1.80 -10.51
CA ALA A 56 -7.15 2.66 -11.68
C ALA A 56 -6.51 1.93 -12.88
N LEU A 57 -5.62 0.97 -12.61
CA LEU A 57 -4.90 0.21 -13.63
C LEU A 57 -5.71 -1.00 -14.13
N GLU A 58 -6.58 -1.56 -13.30
CA GLU A 58 -7.33 -2.80 -13.56
C GLU A 58 -7.99 -2.84 -14.95
N PRO A 59 -8.68 -1.78 -15.45
CA PRO A 59 -9.30 -1.82 -16.78
C PRO A 59 -8.30 -1.92 -17.94
N GLN A 60 -7.02 -1.68 -17.69
CA GLN A 60 -5.95 -1.62 -18.69
C GLN A 60 -5.02 -2.85 -18.61
N LEU A 61 -5.23 -3.71 -17.62
CA LEU A 61 -4.49 -4.97 -17.48
C LEU A 61 -5.03 -6.01 -18.46
N ALA A 62 -4.12 -6.70 -19.13
CA ALA A 62 -4.40 -7.83 -20.01
C ALA A 62 -3.85 -9.14 -19.42
N SER A 63 -4.33 -10.27 -19.93
CA SER A 63 -3.78 -11.59 -19.59
C SER A 63 -2.27 -11.63 -19.88
N GLY A 64 -1.49 -12.08 -18.90
CA GLY A 64 -0.02 -12.07 -18.96
C GLY A 64 0.63 -10.88 -18.25
N ASN A 65 -0.10 -9.80 -18.01
CA ASN A 65 0.39 -8.69 -17.19
C ASN A 65 0.56 -9.13 -15.74
N ARG A 66 1.54 -8.54 -15.05
CA ARG A 66 1.85 -8.86 -13.65
C ARG A 66 1.78 -7.61 -12.79
N VAL A 67 1.22 -7.76 -11.59
CA VAL A 67 1.22 -6.73 -10.55
C VAL A 67 1.99 -7.25 -9.35
N VAL A 68 2.91 -6.44 -8.84
CA VAL A 68 3.71 -6.73 -7.65
C VAL A 68 3.34 -5.73 -6.56
N LEU A 69 2.86 -6.24 -5.43
CA LEU A 69 2.63 -5.48 -4.22
C LEU A 69 3.82 -5.65 -3.27
N VAL A 70 4.47 -4.55 -2.89
CA VAL A 70 5.66 -4.63 -2.03
C VAL A 70 5.26 -4.64 -0.55
N SER A 71 5.15 -5.85 0.01
CA SER A 71 4.98 -6.06 1.45
C SER A 71 6.33 -6.04 2.21
N SER A 72 6.38 -6.56 3.44
CA SER A 72 7.56 -6.59 4.31
C SER A 72 7.49 -7.74 5.30
N MET A 73 8.61 -8.35 5.70
CA MET A 73 8.65 -9.36 6.77
C MET A 73 8.12 -8.87 8.12
N ALA A 74 7.94 -7.55 8.29
CA ALA A 74 7.26 -6.95 9.45
C ALA A 74 5.82 -7.43 9.67
N HIS A 75 5.21 -8.14 8.72
CA HIS A 75 3.95 -8.85 8.98
C HIS A 75 4.12 -10.22 9.67
N TRP A 76 5.31 -10.83 9.63
CA TRP A 76 5.60 -12.12 10.29
C TRP A 76 6.21 -11.96 11.68
N LEU A 77 6.95 -10.88 11.90
CA LEU A 77 7.65 -10.60 13.16
C LEU A 77 7.15 -9.28 13.72
N HIS A 78 6.73 -9.31 14.98
CA HIS A 78 6.31 -8.11 15.70
C HIS A 78 7.55 -7.26 16.02
N PHE A 79 7.72 -6.17 15.27
CA PHE A 79 8.73 -5.16 15.57
C PHE A 79 8.09 -4.10 16.49
N PRO A 80 8.58 -3.93 17.74
CA PRO A 80 8.04 -2.93 18.65
C PRO A 80 8.02 -1.55 18.01
N ARG A 81 6.99 -0.76 18.29
CA ARG A 81 6.76 0.59 17.75
C ARG A 81 6.34 0.62 16.28
N ALA A 82 6.50 -0.46 15.52
CA ALA A 82 6.15 -0.51 14.10
C ALA A 82 4.74 -1.09 13.86
N GLU A 83 3.83 -0.99 14.82
CA GLU A 83 2.52 -1.66 14.79
C GLU A 83 1.70 -1.23 13.57
N ALA A 84 1.64 0.07 13.29
CA ALA A 84 0.95 0.61 12.12
C ALA A 84 1.57 0.12 10.80
N TYR A 85 2.90 0.11 10.73
CA TYR A 85 3.64 -0.36 9.55
C TYR A 85 3.39 -1.85 9.33
N GLY A 86 3.60 -2.69 10.36
CA GLY A 86 3.36 -4.13 10.32
C GLY A 86 1.92 -4.46 9.94
N ALA A 87 0.94 -3.79 10.55
CA ALA A 87 -0.47 -3.94 10.21
C ALA A 87 -0.75 -3.61 8.74
N SER A 88 -0.23 -2.50 8.23
CA SER A 88 -0.43 -2.10 6.83
C SER A 88 0.18 -3.10 5.83
N LYS A 89 1.33 -3.69 6.17
CA LYS A 89 2.01 -4.68 5.33
C LYS A 89 1.33 -6.06 5.43
N ALA A 90 0.81 -6.43 6.60
CA ALA A 90 -0.02 -7.61 6.76
C ALA A 90 -1.30 -7.50 5.91
N ALA A 91 -1.98 -6.36 5.97
CA ALA A 91 -3.16 -6.10 5.14
C ALA A 91 -2.85 -6.20 3.65
N LEU A 92 -1.73 -5.63 3.21
CA LEU A 92 -1.31 -5.71 1.80
C LEU A 92 -0.97 -7.14 1.37
N THR A 93 -0.29 -7.94 2.20
CA THR A 93 -0.03 -9.36 1.93
C THR A 93 -1.32 -10.16 1.79
N TRP A 94 -2.32 -9.90 2.64
CA TRP A 94 -3.60 -10.61 2.57
C TRP A 94 -4.47 -10.20 1.40
N PHE A 95 -4.28 -8.98 0.88
CA PHE A 95 -5.06 -8.45 -0.23
C PHE A 95 -4.64 -9.00 -1.60
N GLY A 96 -3.36 -9.35 -1.80
CA GLY A 96 -2.85 -9.83 -3.08
C GLY A 96 -1.69 -10.81 -2.96
#